data_AF-A0A4Q3RYZ0-F1
#
_entry.id   AF-A0A4Q3RYZ0-F1
#
_cell.length_a   1.000
_cell.length_b   1.000
_cell.length_c   1.000
_cell.angle_alpha   90.00
_cell.angle_beta   90.00
_cell.angle_gamma   90.00
#
_symmetry.space_group_name_H-M   'P 1'
#
loop_
_entity.id
_entity.type
_entity.pdbx_description
1 polymer ?
#
loop_
_entity_poly.entity_id
_entity_poly.type
_entity_poly.pdbx_seq_one_letter_code
_entity_poly.pdbx_strand_id
1 'polypeptide(L)'
;MRTHRFSFFLIALFLFFNTQAQVTKVPPTAKENFAAQYPGATQVEWYNEILDVNVTFELDGKKMNAYYNNKGIWKQTLQDVAYDSLPAPVRDGFNKSKYVERSVTEAKIVYFPGNIIQYRIKAEKNDWEKKYLFFNEKGRLLRENITL
;
A
#
# COMPACT_ATOMS: atom_id res chain seq x y z
N MET A 1 -13.50 -65.77 -42.72
CA MET A 1 -14.61 -65.53 -41.76
C MET A 1 -14.00 -65.15 -40.42
N ARG A 2 -14.57 -64.15 -39.72
CA ARG A 2 -14.05 -63.36 -38.56
C ARG A 2 -13.19 -62.15 -38.98
N THR A 3 -13.72 -60.91 -39.04
CA THR A 3 -14.10 -59.98 -37.94
C THR A 3 -12.88 -59.66 -37.06
N HIS A 4 -12.46 -58.41 -36.80
CA HIS A 4 -13.20 -57.19 -36.45
C HIS A 4 -12.40 -55.93 -36.85
N ARG A 5 -13.09 -54.89 -37.30
CA ARG A 5 -12.55 -53.51 -37.36
C ARG A 5 -12.68 -52.91 -35.95
N PHE A 6 -11.58 -52.75 -35.24
CA PHE A 6 -11.53 -51.96 -34.00
C PHE A 6 -10.94 -50.59 -34.34
N SER A 7 -11.83 -49.62 -34.59
CA SER A 7 -11.46 -48.20 -34.64
C SER A 7 -11.50 -47.68 -33.20
N PHE A 8 -10.33 -47.48 -32.60
CA PHE A 8 -10.21 -46.80 -31.31
C PHE A 8 -10.20 -45.29 -31.56
N PHE A 9 -11.34 -44.64 -31.33
CA PHE A 9 -11.43 -43.20 -31.22
C PHE A 9 -10.96 -42.80 -29.82
N LEU A 10 -9.76 -42.22 -29.73
CA LEU A 10 -9.19 -41.70 -28.48
C LEU A 10 -9.79 -40.30 -28.25
N ILE A 11 -10.81 -40.22 -27.40
CA ILE A 11 -11.41 -38.94 -26.99
C ILE A 11 -10.48 -38.28 -25.98
N ALA A 12 -9.76 -37.25 -26.42
CA ALA A 12 -8.99 -36.36 -25.55
C ALA A 12 -9.95 -35.41 -24.81
N LEU A 13 -10.17 -35.66 -23.51
CA LEU A 13 -10.93 -34.76 -22.64
C LEU A 13 -9.96 -33.71 -22.04
N PHE A 14 -9.75 -32.61 -22.77
CA PHE A 14 -9.08 -31.42 -22.23
C PHE A 14 -10.04 -30.71 -21.26
N LEU A 15 -9.85 -30.89 -19.95
CA LEU A 15 -10.43 -30.02 -18.94
C LEU A 15 -9.62 -28.72 -18.89
N PHE A 16 -10.05 -27.72 -19.66
CA PHE A 16 -9.60 -26.34 -19.45
C PHE A 16 -10.20 -25.81 -18.16
N PHE A 17 -9.46 -25.87 -17.06
CA PHE A 17 -9.70 -24.99 -15.92
C PHE A 17 -9.34 -23.56 -16.35
N ASN A 18 -10.31 -22.85 -16.92
CA ASN A 18 -10.23 -21.39 -17.01
C ASN A 18 -10.55 -20.83 -15.63
N THR A 19 -9.56 -20.79 -14.73
CA THR A 19 -9.62 -19.90 -13.58
C THR A 19 -9.50 -18.47 -14.11
N GLN A 20 -10.65 -17.85 -14.37
CA GLN A 20 -10.72 -16.40 -14.50
C GLN A 20 -10.32 -15.83 -13.13
N ALA A 21 -9.05 -15.45 -12.96
CA ALA A 21 -8.67 -14.55 -11.90
C ALA A 21 -9.49 -13.28 -12.12
N GLN A 22 -10.55 -13.10 -11.32
CA GLN A 22 -11.34 -11.88 -11.39
C GLN A 22 -10.41 -10.73 -11.00
N VAL A 23 -9.96 -9.97 -12.00
CA VAL A 23 -9.42 -8.63 -11.77
C VAL A 23 -10.57 -7.86 -11.16
N THR A 24 -10.60 -7.79 -9.84
CA THR A 24 -11.58 -6.99 -9.11
C THR A 24 -11.40 -5.56 -9.60
N LYS A 25 -12.48 -4.94 -10.08
CA LYS A 25 -12.44 -3.55 -10.52
C LYS A 25 -12.43 -2.66 -9.29
N VAL A 26 -11.67 -1.57 -9.34
CA VAL A 26 -11.69 -0.53 -8.30
C VAL A 26 -13.13 -0.06 -8.06
N PRO A 27 -13.63 -0.04 -6.80
CA PRO A 27 -14.98 0.41 -6.48
C PRO A 27 -15.23 1.84 -6.96
N PRO A 28 -16.36 2.14 -7.62
CA PRO A 28 -16.72 3.50 -8.03
C PRO A 28 -16.71 4.50 -6.87
N THR A 29 -17.20 4.07 -5.69
CA THR A 29 -17.21 4.87 -4.47
C THR A 29 -15.81 5.31 -4.02
N ALA A 30 -14.78 4.50 -4.27
CA ALA A 30 -13.40 4.88 -3.97
C ALA A 30 -12.95 6.03 -4.89
N LYS A 31 -13.29 5.97 -6.18
CA LYS A 31 -12.96 7.02 -7.16
C LYS A 31 -13.68 8.33 -6.86
N GLU A 32 -14.96 8.26 -6.50
CA GLU A 32 -15.76 9.42 -6.12
C GLU A 32 -15.21 10.09 -4.86
N ASN A 33 -14.96 9.30 -3.81
CA ASN A 33 -14.40 9.81 -2.56
C ASN A 33 -12.99 10.38 -2.75
N PHE A 34 -12.19 9.79 -3.63
CA PHE A 34 -10.87 10.31 -4.00
C PHE A 34 -10.96 11.66 -4.72
N ALA A 35 -11.79 11.76 -5.76
CA ALA A 35 -11.97 13.00 -6.51
C ALA A 35 -12.49 14.15 -5.62
N ALA A 36 -13.37 13.84 -4.66
CA ALA A 36 -13.85 14.81 -3.68
C ALA A 36 -12.77 15.25 -2.69
N GLN A 37 -11.90 14.33 -2.25
CA GLN A 37 -10.82 14.63 -1.29
C GLN A 37 -9.65 15.38 -1.93
N TYR A 38 -9.30 15.04 -3.17
CA TYR A 38 -8.11 15.53 -3.85
C TYR A 38 -8.47 16.10 -5.24
N PRO A 39 -9.26 17.18 -5.32
CA PRO A 39 -9.73 17.74 -6.60
C PRO A 39 -8.60 18.25 -7.52
N GLY A 40 -7.40 18.47 -6.98
CA GLY A 40 -6.20 18.86 -7.74
C GLY A 40 -5.20 17.74 -8.01
N ALA A 41 -5.56 16.48 -7.75
CA ALA A 41 -4.65 15.36 -7.94
C ALA A 41 -4.29 15.17 -9.42
N THR A 42 -3.01 14.94 -9.68
CA THR A 42 -2.45 14.61 -11.00
C THR A 42 -1.69 13.29 -10.92
N GLN A 43 -1.26 12.74 -12.07
CA GLN A 43 -0.53 11.47 -12.15
C GLN A 43 -1.19 10.33 -11.34
N VAL A 44 -2.52 10.23 -11.46
CA VAL A 44 -3.33 9.31 -10.65
C VAL A 44 -3.24 7.89 -11.20
N GLU A 45 -2.72 6.97 -10.41
CA GLU A 45 -2.65 5.54 -10.73
C GLU A 45 -3.35 4.73 -9.65
N TRP A 46 -4.12 3.72 -10.07
CA TRP A 46 -4.94 2.91 -9.18
C TRP A 46 -4.42 1.48 -9.13
N TYR A 47 -4.31 0.96 -7.92
CA TYR A 47 -3.89 -0.40 -7.60
C TYR A 47 -5.00 -1.04 -6.78
N ASN A 48 -5.62 -2.10 -7.31
CA ASN A 48 -6.59 -2.87 -6.55
C ASN A 48 -5.89 -4.06 -5.91
N GLU A 49 -5.61 -3.93 -4.62
CA GLU A 49 -4.97 -4.94 -3.81
C GLU A 49 -6.05 -5.81 -3.14
N ILE A 50 -5.63 -6.94 -2.53
CA ILE A 50 -6.59 -7.90 -1.95
C ILE A 50 -7.38 -7.29 -0.78
N LEU A 51 -6.70 -6.48 0.05
CA LEU A 51 -7.23 -5.93 1.30
C LEU A 51 -7.70 -4.48 1.15
N ASP A 52 -7.24 -3.79 0.12
CA ASP A 52 -7.52 -2.38 -0.12
C ASP A 52 -7.30 -1.93 -1.55
N VAL A 53 -7.81 -0.74 -1.79
CA VAL A 53 -7.58 0.04 -2.99
C VAL A 53 -6.54 1.09 -2.64
N ASN A 54 -5.42 1.06 -3.34
CA ASN A 54 -4.33 2.01 -3.24
C ASN A 54 -4.38 2.93 -4.46
N VAL A 55 -4.27 4.23 -4.23
CA VAL A 55 -4.13 5.23 -5.29
C VAL A 55 -2.89 6.08 -5.05
N THR A 56 -1.95 6.03 -6.00
CA THR A 56 -0.80 6.93 -6.03
C THR A 56 -1.16 8.15 -6.88
N PHE A 57 -0.70 9.31 -6.46
CA PHE A 57 -0.97 10.57 -7.14
C PHE A 57 0.02 11.64 -6.70
N GLU A 58 0.04 12.74 -7.44
CA GLU A 58 0.71 13.97 -7.04
C GLU A 58 -0.29 15.07 -6.73
N LEU A 59 -0.06 15.80 -5.64
CA LEU A 59 -0.84 16.98 -5.26
C LEU A 59 0.13 18.07 -4.80
N ASP A 60 0.05 19.26 -5.41
CA ASP A 60 0.95 20.39 -5.14
C ASP A 60 2.44 20.01 -5.19
N GLY A 61 2.81 19.17 -6.17
CA GLY A 61 4.18 18.67 -6.35
C GLY A 61 4.63 17.63 -5.32
N LYS A 62 3.73 17.15 -4.45
CA LYS A 62 4.01 16.13 -3.44
C LYS A 62 3.47 14.78 -3.87
N LYS A 63 4.31 13.75 -3.80
CA LYS A 63 3.90 12.36 -4.03
C LYS A 63 3.10 11.85 -2.84
N MET A 64 1.93 11.29 -3.14
CA MET A 64 0.97 10.81 -2.16
C MET A 64 0.49 9.40 -2.52
N ASN A 65 0.07 8.67 -1.49
CA ASN A 65 -0.58 7.39 -1.62
C ASN A 65 -1.78 7.33 -0.67
N ALA A 66 -2.99 7.24 -1.20
CA ALA A 66 -4.21 7.09 -0.41
C ALA A 66 -4.72 5.65 -0.46
N TYR A 67 -5.17 5.17 0.70
CA TYR A 67 -5.72 3.83 0.85
C TYR A 67 -7.21 3.91 1.19
N TYR A 68 -8.01 3.16 0.44
CA TYR A 68 -9.44 2.96 0.66
C TYR A 68 -9.71 1.49 0.93
N ASN A 69 -10.72 1.16 1.74
CA ASN A 69 -11.17 -0.22 1.84
C ASN A 69 -12.00 -0.62 0.61
N ASN A 70 -12.38 -1.90 0.52
CA ASN A 70 -13.16 -2.44 -0.61
C ASN A 70 -14.58 -1.84 -0.74
N LYS A 71 -15.03 -1.04 0.22
CA LYS A 71 -16.29 -0.26 0.15
C LYS A 71 -16.05 1.19 -0.34
N GLY A 72 -14.80 1.56 -0.64
CA GLY A 72 -14.40 2.91 -1.02
C GLY A 72 -14.31 3.89 0.15
N ILE A 73 -14.24 3.41 1.39
CA ILE A 73 -14.08 4.27 2.58
C ILE A 73 -12.59 4.55 2.78
N TRP A 74 -12.24 5.83 2.91
CA TRP A 74 -10.86 6.29 3.14
C TRP A 74 -10.32 5.76 4.48
N LYS A 75 -9.11 5.18 4.43
CA LYS A 75 -8.41 4.66 5.61
C LYS A 75 -7.28 5.57 6.06
N GLN A 76 -6.46 6.03 5.12
CA GLN A 76 -5.30 6.87 5.38
C GLN A 76 -4.74 7.43 4.07
N THR A 77 -3.96 8.50 4.17
CA THR A 77 -3.12 9.03 3.09
C THR A 77 -1.71 9.21 3.58
N LEU A 78 -0.74 8.75 2.80
CA LEU A 78 0.67 8.83 3.08
C LEU A 78 1.29 9.84 2.11
N GLN A 79 1.98 10.84 2.64
CA GLN A 79 2.73 11.81 1.87
C GLN A 79 4.23 11.55 2.02
N ASP A 80 4.94 11.48 0.90
CA ASP A 80 6.40 11.36 0.90
C ASP A 80 7.04 12.68 1.36
N VAL A 81 8.00 12.56 2.27
CA VAL A 81 8.78 13.70 2.77
C VAL A 81 10.23 13.31 2.98
N ALA A 82 11.13 14.30 2.92
CA ALA A 82 12.48 14.12 3.42
C ALA A 82 12.44 13.93 4.94
N TYR A 83 13.35 13.09 5.48
CA TYR A 83 13.47 12.88 6.92
C TYR A 83 13.72 14.20 7.66
N ASP A 84 14.54 15.07 7.10
CA ASP A 84 14.88 16.37 7.70
C ASP A 84 13.68 17.34 7.72
N SER A 85 12.65 17.09 6.91
CA SER A 85 11.40 17.87 6.93
C SER A 85 10.40 17.40 7.99
N LEU A 86 10.67 16.29 8.69
CA LEU A 86 9.82 15.85 9.81
C LEU A 86 9.86 16.85 10.98
N PRO A 87 8.82 16.92 11.83
CA PRO A 87 8.86 17.74 13.02
C PRO A 87 10.04 17.38 13.93
N ALA A 88 10.66 18.38 14.56
CA ALA A 88 11.79 18.17 15.47
C ALA A 88 11.51 17.12 16.56
N PRO A 89 10.33 17.10 17.23
CA PRO A 89 10.03 16.06 18.21
C PRO A 89 10.08 14.64 17.63
N VAL A 90 9.66 14.45 16.38
CA VAL A 90 9.68 13.14 15.71
C VAL A 90 11.10 12.67 15.47
N ARG A 91 11.97 13.55 14.96
CA ARG A 91 13.39 13.22 14.77
C ARG A 91 14.08 12.93 16.09
N ASP A 92 13.79 13.70 17.14
CA ASP A 92 14.30 13.45 18.49
C ASP A 92 13.81 12.12 19.05
N GLY A 93 12.54 11.80 18.80
CA GLY A 93 11.92 10.52 19.15
C GLY A 93 12.63 9.33 18.50
N PHE A 94 12.97 9.45 17.22
CA PHE A 94 13.77 8.44 16.51
C PHE A 94 15.17 8.32 17.11
N ASN A 95 15.86 9.44 17.33
CA ASN A 95 17.23 9.47 17.86
C ASN A 95 17.35 8.89 19.28
N LYS A 96 16.26 8.93 20.08
CA LYS A 96 16.19 8.33 21.42
C LYS A 96 15.71 6.88 21.42
N SER A 97 15.34 6.35 20.26
CA SER A 97 14.82 4.99 20.14
C SER A 97 15.94 3.96 20.02
N LYS A 98 15.60 2.67 20.22
CA LYS A 98 16.51 1.53 19.96
C LYS A 98 16.93 1.38 18.48
N TYR A 99 16.46 2.26 17.61
CA TYR A 99 16.68 2.20 16.16
C TYR A 99 17.63 3.28 15.64
N VAL A 100 18.23 4.10 16.51
CA VAL A 100 19.09 5.23 16.12
C VAL A 100 20.28 4.84 15.23
N GLU A 101 20.81 3.62 15.38
CA GLU A 101 21.92 3.12 14.56
C GLU A 101 21.49 2.61 13.18
N ARG A 102 20.17 2.60 12.88
CA ARG A 102 19.65 2.14 11.59
C ARG A 102 19.62 3.28 10.58
N SER A 103 19.83 2.93 9.32
CA SER A 103 19.69 3.87 8.21
C SER A 103 18.21 4.21 7.99
N VAL A 104 17.90 5.50 7.88
CA VAL A 104 16.57 5.96 7.49
C VAL A 104 16.50 6.02 5.97
N THR A 105 15.66 5.18 5.37
CA THR A 105 15.52 5.10 3.91
C THR A 105 14.25 5.76 3.40
N GLU A 106 13.27 6.01 4.27
CA GLU A 106 12.01 6.65 3.90
C GLU A 106 11.38 7.36 5.09
N ALA A 107 10.75 8.50 4.83
CA ALA A 107 9.90 9.20 5.79
C ALA A 107 8.57 9.57 5.13
N LYS A 108 7.46 9.37 5.87
CA LYS A 108 6.12 9.76 5.41
C LYS A 108 5.32 10.46 6.50
N ILE A 109 4.50 11.43 6.11
CA ILE A 109 3.40 11.92 6.94
C ILE A 109 2.18 11.04 6.65
N VAL A 110 1.52 10.55 7.69
CA VAL A 110 0.36 9.66 7.59
C VAL A 110 -0.86 10.37 8.17
N TYR A 111 -1.80 10.70 7.30
CA TYR A 111 -3.07 11.30 7.64
C TYR A 111 -4.13 10.22 7.79
N PHE A 112 -4.86 10.25 8.90
CA PHE A 112 -5.98 9.34 9.19
C PHE A 112 -7.29 10.14 9.32
N PRO A 113 -8.45 9.46 9.22
CA PRO A 113 -9.74 10.04 9.59
C PRO A 113 -9.73 10.68 10.98
N GLY A 114 -10.53 11.73 11.15
CA GLY A 114 -10.60 12.48 12.41
C GLY A 114 -9.41 13.41 12.65
N ASN A 115 -8.72 13.83 11.59
CA ASN A 115 -7.56 14.75 11.65
C ASN A 115 -6.39 14.21 12.49
N ILE A 116 -6.23 12.89 12.54
CA ILE A 116 -5.13 12.24 13.24
C ILE A 116 -3.92 12.21 12.32
N ILE A 117 -2.78 12.71 12.80
CA ILE A 117 -1.51 12.71 12.07
C ILE A 117 -0.51 11.80 12.80
N GLN A 118 0.19 10.98 12.02
CA GLN A 118 1.35 10.22 12.47
C GLN A 118 2.50 10.39 11.48
N TYR A 119 3.70 10.03 11.90
CA TYR A 119 4.89 10.08 11.08
C TYR A 119 5.50 8.71 11.00
N ARG A 120 5.70 8.21 9.78
CA ARG A 120 6.33 6.91 9.53
C ARG A 120 7.78 7.12 9.14
N ILE A 121 8.68 6.42 9.81
CA ILE A 121 10.09 6.30 9.43
C ILE A 121 10.36 4.85 9.06
N LYS A 122 10.92 4.61 7.88
CA LYS A 122 11.47 3.30 7.51
C LYS A 122 12.94 3.25 7.92
N ALA A 123 13.23 2.37 8.86
CA ALA A 123 14.57 2.19 9.43
C ALA A 123 15.10 0.80 9.07
N GLU A 124 16.27 0.77 8.44
CA GLU A 124 16.89 -0.43 7.88
C GLU A 124 18.23 -0.69 8.54
N LYS A 125 18.42 -1.93 9.00
CA LYS A 125 19.74 -2.39 9.48
C LYS A 125 20.56 -3.02 8.35
N ASN A 126 19.86 -3.70 7.43
CA ASN A 126 20.37 -4.31 6.21
C ASN A 126 19.16 -4.56 5.28
N ASP A 127 19.40 -5.16 4.10
CA ASP A 127 18.37 -5.40 3.08
C ASP A 127 17.17 -6.24 3.55
N TRP A 128 17.33 -7.02 4.62
CA TRP A 128 16.31 -7.94 5.14
C TRP A 128 15.66 -7.43 6.43
N GLU A 129 16.39 -6.70 7.26
CA GLU A 129 15.92 -6.17 8.53
C GLU A 129 15.40 -4.74 8.41
N LYS A 130 14.18 -4.61 7.90
CA LYS A 130 13.49 -3.33 7.67
C LYS A 130 12.30 -3.17 8.62
N LYS A 131 12.17 -1.99 9.23
CA LYS A 131 11.07 -1.66 10.16
C LYS A 131 10.39 -0.37 9.75
N TYR A 132 9.06 -0.36 9.77
CA TYR A 132 8.27 0.87 9.79
C TYR A 132 8.00 1.28 11.23
N LEU A 133 8.43 2.48 11.61
CA LEU A 133 8.29 3.06 12.93
C LEU A 133 7.29 4.21 12.85
N PHE A 134 6.26 4.19 13.69
CA PHE A 134 5.23 5.22 13.68
C PHE A 134 5.29 6.07 14.94
N PHE A 135 5.43 7.38 14.75
CA PHE A 135 5.52 8.36 15.82
C PHE A 135 4.28 9.27 15.80
N ASN A 136 3.88 9.76 16.98
CA ASN A 136 2.95 10.89 17.05
C ASN A 136 3.68 12.24 16.89
N GLU A 137 2.94 13.33 16.85
CA GLU A 137 3.46 14.71 16.75
C GLU A 137 4.43 15.09 17.87
N LYS A 138 4.35 14.43 19.03
CA LYS A 138 5.25 14.65 20.17
C LYS A 138 6.51 13.78 20.13
N GLY A 139 6.72 13.01 19.06
CA GLY A 139 7.88 12.13 18.92
C GLY A 139 7.83 10.84 19.74
N ARG A 140 6.67 10.48 20.29
CA ARG A 140 6.52 9.19 20.97
C ARG A 140 6.32 8.10 19.93
N LEU A 141 7.17 7.07 19.98
CA LEU A 141 6.97 5.84 19.21
C LEU A 141 5.67 5.16 19.66
N LEU A 142 4.75 4.98 18.71
CA LEU A 142 3.45 4.36 18.93
C LEU A 142 3.49 2.86 18.63
N ARG A 143 4.12 2.49 17.51
CA ARG A 143 4.20 1.10 17.04
C ARG A 143 5.31 0.89 16.03
N GLU A 144 5.68 -0.38 15.86
CA GLU A 144 6.67 -0.86 14.88
C GLU A 144 6.10 -2.02 14.05
N ASN A 145 6.28 -1.99 12.74
CA ASN A 145 5.87 -3.05 11.82
C ASN A 145 7.07 -3.55 11.01
N ILE A 146 7.04 -4.82 10.60
CA ILE A 146 8.01 -5.37 9.64
C ILE A 146 7.61 -4.89 8.24
N THR A 147 8.61 -4.64 7.40
CA THR A 147 8.37 -4.44 5.95
C THR A 147 8.34 -5.83 5.32
N LEU A 148 7.16 -6.30 4.92
CA LEU A 148 7.03 -7.54 4.13
C LEU A 148 7.50 -7.29 2.69
#